data_AF-A0A0F7ST06-F1
#
_entry.id   AF-A0A0F7ST06-F1
#
_cell.length_a   1.000
_cell.length_b   1.000
_cell.length_c   1.000
_cell.angle_alpha   90.00
_cell.angle_beta   90.00
_cell.angle_gamma   90.00
#
_symmetry.space_group_name_H-M   'P 1'
#
loop_
_entity.id
_entity.type
_entity.pdbx_description
1 polymer ?
#
loop_
_entity_poly.entity_id
_entity_poly.type
_entity_poly.pdbx_seq_one_letter_code
_entity_poly.pdbx_strand_id
1 'polypeptide(L)'
;MAGSPSEVRQRKQANGSSNGQVSNSNGRFVPTEAGRKKDIEGDTHHKYEFGGPPGVIGMMVGFPMLMYYLWACLWFYQGKFVHPSSVEDIKPFLRTMAAHVREDAYPTAWAVKSYLGLMAFQLILAFIVPGKKQNGLPVASLNYKTLVYHCNAIGCWYITLVTAGIVHYFDIFDLTTVIDNFGPLMTVAMIVGFALTTAVYFGSVFLGWGGQPIRMSGNFFYDYFMGAALNPRIGSVDLKMWQEVRIPWVLLFLIALSATLEQYREIGYVTANMAFMLLATALYINACAKGEEMIPTTMDMIHEKDGFMLTFWNFAGVYVLVERS
;
A
#
# COMPACT_ATOMS: atom_id res chain seq x y z
N MET A 1 -23.74 -60.78 -20.27
CA MET A 1 -22.91 -60.31 -21.40
C MET A 1 -23.44 -58.94 -21.78
N ALA A 2 -23.03 -57.92 -21.03
CA ALA A 2 -21.91 -57.01 -21.35
C ALA A 2 -22.36 -55.92 -22.35
N GLY A 3 -22.97 -54.86 -21.80
CA GLY A 3 -23.21 -53.62 -22.52
C GLY A 3 -21.89 -52.86 -22.72
N SER A 4 -21.60 -52.53 -23.97
CA SER A 4 -20.41 -51.78 -24.39
C SER A 4 -20.59 -50.28 -24.08
N PRO A 5 -19.53 -49.56 -23.64
CA PRO A 5 -19.63 -48.19 -23.15
C PRO A 5 -19.67 -47.14 -24.26
N SER A 6 -20.43 -46.08 -23.97
CA SER A 6 -20.58 -44.82 -24.68
C SER A 6 -19.31 -44.27 -25.34
N GLU A 7 -19.40 -43.99 -26.63
CA GLU A 7 -18.45 -43.21 -27.42
C GLU A 7 -18.27 -41.81 -26.81
N VAL A 8 -17.12 -41.63 -26.15
CA VAL A 8 -16.63 -40.31 -25.77
C VAL A 8 -16.31 -39.53 -27.05
N ARG A 9 -17.09 -38.46 -27.28
CA ARG A 9 -16.94 -37.50 -28.37
C ARG A 9 -15.50 -36.94 -28.38
N GLN A 10 -14.63 -37.48 -29.23
CA GLN A 10 -13.28 -36.97 -29.46
C GLN A 10 -13.37 -35.51 -29.95
N ARG A 11 -12.73 -34.61 -29.20
CA ARG A 11 -12.59 -33.21 -29.59
C ARG A 11 -11.64 -33.15 -30.79
N LYS A 12 -12.20 -32.84 -31.95
CA LYS A 12 -11.48 -32.55 -33.20
C LYS A 12 -10.35 -31.55 -32.90
N GLN A 13 -9.09 -31.94 -33.14
CA GLN A 13 -7.95 -31.03 -33.12
C GLN A 13 -8.21 -29.94 -34.16
N ALA A 14 -8.49 -28.73 -33.69
CA ALA A 14 -8.49 -27.55 -34.53
C ALA A 14 -7.04 -27.13 -34.74
N ASN A 15 -6.56 -27.25 -35.98
CA ASN A 15 -5.37 -26.55 -36.45
C ASN A 15 -5.62 -25.03 -36.26
N GLY A 16 -5.11 -24.49 -35.16
CA GLY A 16 -4.98 -23.06 -34.93
C GLY A 16 -3.51 -22.70 -34.96
N SER A 17 -3.12 -21.84 -35.91
CA SER A 17 -1.78 -21.30 -36.07
C SER A 17 -1.10 -21.00 -34.73
N SER A 18 0.02 -21.67 -34.48
CA SER A 18 0.93 -21.43 -33.38
C SER A 18 1.59 -20.06 -33.53
N ASN A 19 0.90 -19.01 -33.07
CA ASN A 19 1.55 -17.73 -32.83
C ASN A 19 2.18 -17.75 -31.43
N GLY A 20 3.50 -17.89 -31.43
CA GLY A 20 4.35 -17.19 -30.46
C GLY A 20 4.78 -17.97 -29.24
N GLN A 21 5.52 -19.08 -29.39
CA GLN A 21 6.33 -19.61 -28.29
C GLN A 21 7.66 -20.16 -28.82
N VAL A 22 8.75 -19.42 -28.57
CA VAL A 22 10.11 -19.94 -28.76
C VAL A 22 10.72 -20.12 -27.38
N SER A 23 10.68 -21.36 -26.89
CA SER A 23 11.42 -21.77 -25.70
C SER A 23 12.88 -22.00 -26.10
N ASN A 24 13.81 -21.25 -25.50
CA ASN A 24 15.24 -21.55 -25.65
C ASN A 24 15.62 -22.68 -24.67
N SER A 25 16.64 -23.48 -24.99
CA SER A 25 16.99 -24.76 -24.34
C SER A 25 17.30 -24.72 -22.84
N ASN A 26 17.23 -23.56 -22.19
CA ASN A 26 17.46 -23.34 -20.76
C ASN A 26 16.23 -22.82 -20.00
N GLY A 27 15.03 -22.87 -20.57
CA GLY A 27 13.79 -22.51 -19.86
C GLY A 27 13.67 -21.03 -19.44
N ARG A 28 14.53 -20.15 -19.96
CA ARG A 28 14.41 -18.70 -19.77
C ARG A 28 13.37 -18.13 -20.74
N PHE A 29 12.35 -17.46 -20.19
CA PHE A 29 11.39 -16.69 -20.96
C PHE A 29 12.11 -15.57 -21.72
N VAL A 30 12.12 -15.66 -23.04
CA VAL A 30 12.63 -14.60 -23.92
C VAL A 30 11.43 -14.03 -24.67
N PRO A 31 11.05 -12.76 -24.43
CA PRO A 31 9.93 -12.16 -25.14
C PRO A 31 10.23 -12.10 -26.64
N THR A 32 9.26 -12.52 -27.45
CA THR A 32 9.30 -12.44 -28.92
C THR A 32 9.56 -11.00 -29.36
N GLU A 33 10.23 -10.79 -30.48
CA GLU A 33 10.57 -9.46 -31.00
C GLU A 33 9.35 -8.54 -31.17
N ALA A 34 8.20 -9.09 -31.57
CA ALA A 34 6.92 -8.37 -31.62
C ALA A 34 6.35 -8.02 -30.24
N GLY A 35 6.58 -8.86 -29.24
CA GLY A 35 6.24 -8.59 -27.84
C GLY A 35 7.13 -7.48 -27.28
N ARG A 36 8.44 -7.51 -27.58
CA ARG A 36 9.38 -6.45 -27.19
C ARG A 36 9.01 -5.09 -27.76
N LYS A 37 8.62 -5.04 -29.04
CA LYS A 37 8.15 -3.78 -29.64
C LYS A 37 6.89 -3.24 -28.97
N LYS A 38 5.91 -4.10 -28.66
CA LYS A 38 4.71 -3.70 -27.92
C LYS A 38 5.01 -3.25 -26.48
N ASP A 39 5.92 -3.93 -25.79
CA ASP A 39 6.32 -3.55 -24.44
C ASP A 39 7.03 -2.19 -24.44
N ILE A 40 7.91 -1.96 -25.42
CA ILE A 40 8.60 -0.67 -25.61
C ILE A 40 7.60 0.44 -25.97
N GLU A 41 6.64 0.17 -26.85
CA GLU A 41 5.55 1.12 -27.20
C GLU A 41 4.61 1.40 -26.02
N GLY A 42 4.42 0.43 -25.12
CA GLY A 42 3.66 0.60 -23.87
C GLY A 42 4.43 1.33 -22.77
N ASP A 43 5.78 1.22 -22.77
CA ASP A 43 6.65 1.93 -21.83
C ASP A 43 6.97 3.36 -22.26
N THR A 44 6.66 3.78 -23.49
CA THR A 44 6.82 5.17 -23.92
C THR A 44 5.68 6.04 -23.43
N HIS A 45 6.01 7.06 -22.63
CA HIS A 45 5.05 7.95 -22.00
C HIS A 45 4.41 8.89 -23.04
N HIS A 46 3.29 8.48 -23.65
CA HIS A 46 2.65 9.26 -24.74
C HIS A 46 1.53 10.20 -24.27
N LYS A 47 0.97 10.01 -23.06
CA LYS A 47 -0.15 10.81 -22.56
C LYS A 47 -0.02 11.10 -21.07
N TYR A 48 -0.48 12.28 -20.65
CA TYR A 48 -0.71 12.58 -19.25
C TYR A 48 -1.91 11.80 -18.74
N GLU A 49 -1.71 11.02 -17.68
CA GLU A 49 -2.78 10.33 -16.97
C GLU A 49 -3.36 11.27 -15.88
N PHE A 50 -4.46 10.85 -15.24
CA PHE A 50 -5.03 11.57 -14.09
C PHE A 50 -5.38 13.06 -14.32
N GLY A 51 -5.71 13.46 -15.55
CA GLY A 51 -6.01 14.85 -15.90
C GLY A 51 -4.76 15.75 -15.96
N GLY A 52 -3.57 15.15 -15.98
CA GLY A 52 -2.29 15.84 -16.09
C GLY A 52 -1.92 16.66 -14.85
N PRO A 53 -1.01 17.63 -14.99
CA PRO A 53 -0.50 18.42 -13.86
C PRO A 53 -1.57 19.04 -12.94
N PRO A 54 -2.65 19.66 -13.44
CA PRO A 54 -3.67 20.24 -12.55
C PRO A 54 -4.48 19.16 -11.80
N GLY A 55 -4.79 18.04 -12.45
CA GLY A 55 -5.50 16.93 -11.81
C GLY A 55 -4.66 16.28 -10.71
N VAL A 56 -3.38 16.05 -10.99
CA VAL A 56 -2.40 15.55 -10.02
C VAL A 56 -2.27 16.45 -8.80
N ILE A 57 -2.10 17.76 -8.98
CA ILE A 57 -2.04 18.71 -7.86
C ILE A 57 -3.35 18.68 -7.07
N GLY A 58 -4.48 18.64 -7.76
CA GLY A 58 -5.81 18.51 -7.17
C GLY A 58 -5.93 17.27 -6.28
N MET A 59 -5.39 16.12 -6.69
CA MET A 59 -5.39 14.89 -5.89
C MET A 59 -4.40 14.93 -4.73
N MET A 60 -3.19 15.49 -4.94
CA MET A 60 -2.19 15.63 -3.88
C MET A 60 -2.71 16.46 -2.69
N VAL A 61 -3.54 17.46 -2.96
CA VAL A 61 -4.18 18.27 -1.91
C VAL A 61 -5.52 17.66 -1.49
N GLY A 62 -6.27 17.12 -2.46
CA GLY A 62 -7.61 16.57 -2.28
C GLY A 62 -7.66 15.32 -1.40
N PHE A 63 -6.73 14.36 -1.56
CA PHE A 63 -6.75 13.14 -0.77
C PHE A 63 -6.49 13.39 0.73
N PRO A 64 -5.46 14.15 1.15
CA PRO A 64 -5.32 14.52 2.56
C PRO A 64 -6.55 15.24 3.13
N MET A 65 -7.14 16.17 2.39
CA MET A 65 -8.35 16.87 2.83
C MET A 65 -9.55 15.93 2.97
N LEU A 66 -9.71 14.99 2.03
CA LEU A 66 -10.76 13.97 2.09
C LEU A 66 -10.60 13.07 3.31
N MET A 67 -9.37 12.67 3.63
CA MET A 67 -9.08 11.86 4.82
C MET A 67 -9.46 12.58 6.11
N TYR A 68 -9.06 13.85 6.26
CA TYR A 68 -9.48 14.67 7.40
C TYR A 68 -10.99 14.85 7.48
N TYR A 69 -11.66 15.06 6.33
CA TYR A 69 -13.11 15.20 6.29
C TYR A 69 -13.82 13.91 6.72
N LEU A 70 -13.41 12.76 6.20
CA LEU A 70 -14.01 11.47 6.56
C LEU A 70 -13.77 11.12 8.02
N TRP A 71 -12.55 11.35 8.52
CA TRP A 71 -12.26 11.22 9.95
C TRP A 71 -13.12 12.14 10.81
N ALA A 72 -13.25 13.42 10.45
CA ALA A 72 -14.08 14.36 11.20
C ALA A 72 -15.56 13.94 11.21
N CYS A 73 -16.10 13.49 10.07
CA CYS A 73 -17.45 12.94 9.97
C CYS A 73 -17.62 11.72 10.88
N LEU A 74 -16.63 10.83 10.91
CA LEU A 74 -16.65 9.64 11.74
C LEU A 74 -16.60 9.96 13.24
N TRP A 75 -15.71 10.88 13.63
CA TRP A 75 -15.40 11.15 15.04
C TRP A 75 -16.41 12.10 15.71
N PHE A 76 -16.79 13.18 15.02
CA PHE A 76 -17.65 14.22 15.59
C PHE A 76 -19.13 14.11 15.18
N TYR A 77 -19.42 13.43 14.07
CA TYR A 77 -20.76 13.39 13.47
C TYR A 77 -21.34 11.98 13.33
N GLN A 78 -20.81 11.02 14.10
CA GLN A 78 -21.31 9.63 14.15
C GLN A 78 -21.34 8.95 12.76
N GLY A 79 -20.39 9.27 11.89
CA GLY A 79 -20.27 8.71 10.54
C GLY A 79 -21.25 9.29 9.52
N LYS A 80 -22.01 10.35 9.85
CA LYS A 80 -22.88 11.03 8.89
C LYS A 80 -22.06 11.97 8.02
N PHE A 81 -22.30 11.95 6.71
CA PHE A 81 -21.73 12.93 5.80
C PHE A 81 -22.33 14.31 6.08
N VAL A 82 -21.46 15.25 6.47
CA VAL A 82 -21.88 16.62 6.76
C VAL A 82 -21.52 17.51 5.59
N HIS A 83 -22.49 18.26 5.10
CA HIS A 83 -22.28 19.24 4.05
C HIS A 83 -22.87 20.59 4.46
N PRO A 84 -22.31 21.72 3.99
CA PRO A 84 -22.91 23.02 4.20
C PRO A 84 -24.33 23.05 3.57
N SER A 85 -25.30 23.61 4.29
CA SER A 85 -26.69 23.73 3.82
C SER A 85 -26.92 24.94 2.92
N SER A 86 -26.02 25.94 3.00
CA SER A 86 -26.06 27.15 2.19
C SER A 86 -24.66 27.59 1.75
N VAL A 87 -24.57 28.49 0.77
CA VAL A 87 -23.30 29.06 0.29
C VAL A 87 -22.60 29.89 1.38
N GLU A 88 -23.39 30.51 2.26
CA GLU A 88 -22.88 31.32 3.37
C GLU A 88 -22.26 30.44 4.47
N ASP A 89 -22.77 29.21 4.64
CA ASP A 89 -22.28 28.23 5.62
C ASP A 89 -20.97 27.55 5.21
N ILE A 90 -20.52 27.69 3.96
CA ILE A 90 -19.28 27.07 3.48
C ILE A 90 -18.08 27.52 4.31
N LYS A 91 -17.94 28.84 4.55
CA LYS A 91 -16.80 29.39 5.30
C LYS A 91 -16.83 28.97 6.79
N PRO A 92 -17.97 29.10 7.51
CA PRO A 92 -18.11 28.56 8.86
C PRO A 92 -17.80 27.06 8.94
N PHE A 93 -18.37 26.27 8.03
CA PHE A 93 -18.16 24.82 7.99
C PHE A 93 -16.68 24.46 7.85
N LEU A 94 -15.98 25.09 6.89
CA LEU A 94 -14.55 24.86 6.69
C LEU A 94 -13.71 25.27 7.91
N ARG A 95 -14.10 26.34 8.61
CA ARG A 95 -13.43 26.75 9.87
C ARG A 95 -13.64 25.73 10.97
N THR A 96 -14.84 25.20 11.14
CA THR A 96 -15.13 24.14 12.11
C THR A 96 -14.34 22.88 11.80
N MET A 97 -14.32 22.45 10.52
CA MET A 97 -13.50 21.30 10.11
C MET A 97 -12.01 21.53 10.38
N ALA A 98 -11.50 22.73 10.07
CA ALA A 98 -10.10 23.08 10.34
C ALA A 98 -9.80 23.14 11.84
N ALA A 99 -10.75 23.55 12.68
CA ALA A 99 -10.61 23.55 14.13
C ALA A 99 -10.47 22.12 14.67
N HIS A 100 -11.35 21.19 14.26
CA HIS A 100 -11.25 19.78 14.61
C HIS A 100 -9.89 19.17 14.21
N VAL A 101 -9.40 19.48 13.01
CA VAL A 101 -8.07 19.00 12.58
C VAL A 101 -6.94 19.60 13.44
N ARG A 102 -7.05 20.89 13.79
CA ARG A 102 -6.01 21.58 14.56
C ARG A 102 -5.96 21.10 16.01
N GLU A 103 -7.10 20.85 16.63
CA GLU A 103 -7.19 20.51 18.05
C GLU A 103 -6.98 19.01 18.26
N ASP A 104 -7.65 18.17 17.48
CA ASP A 104 -7.72 16.72 17.72
C ASP A 104 -6.86 15.89 16.77
N ALA A 105 -6.28 16.49 15.72
CA ALA A 105 -5.37 15.80 14.79
C ALA A 105 -3.97 16.42 14.71
N TYR A 106 -3.57 17.24 15.68
CA TYR A 106 -2.22 17.78 15.75
C TYR A 106 -1.17 16.66 15.91
N PRO A 107 -0.03 16.68 15.18
CA PRO A 107 0.99 15.64 15.28
C PRO A 107 1.68 15.67 16.64
N THR A 108 1.24 14.80 17.56
CA THR A 108 1.82 14.67 18.89
C THR A 108 3.16 13.94 18.83
N ALA A 109 4.06 14.25 19.78
CA ALA A 109 5.33 13.56 19.90
C ALA A 109 5.16 12.05 20.14
N TRP A 110 4.06 11.66 20.80
CA TRP A 110 3.69 10.26 20.98
C TRP A 110 3.37 9.61 19.62
N ALA A 111 2.50 10.21 18.81
CA ALA A 111 2.11 9.66 17.50
C ALA A 111 3.31 9.54 16.56
N VAL A 112 4.20 10.54 16.55
CA VAL A 112 5.46 10.48 15.78
C VAL A 112 6.32 9.30 16.20
N LYS A 113 6.55 9.12 17.51
CA LYS A 113 7.38 8.03 18.02
C LYS A 113 6.76 6.65 17.76
N SER A 114 5.46 6.50 17.99
CA SER A 114 4.75 5.24 17.78
C SER A 114 4.76 4.84 16.30
N TYR A 115 4.45 5.77 15.41
CA TYR A 115 4.39 5.51 13.96
C TYR A 115 5.77 5.22 13.37
N LEU A 116 6.76 6.09 13.62
CA LEU A 116 8.13 5.89 13.15
C LEU A 116 8.78 4.67 13.81
N GLY A 117 8.45 4.38 15.07
CA GLY A 117 8.88 3.18 15.79
C GLY A 117 8.37 1.92 15.12
N LEU A 118 7.07 1.87 14.75
CA LEU A 118 6.50 0.76 14.00
C LEU A 118 7.16 0.60 12.62
N MET A 119 7.38 1.70 11.89
CA MET A 119 8.07 1.66 10.60
C MET A 119 9.50 1.11 10.73
N ALA A 120 10.28 1.65 11.67
CA ALA A 120 11.64 1.21 11.92
C ALA A 120 11.65 -0.27 12.32
N PHE A 121 10.73 -0.70 13.18
CA PHE A 121 10.57 -2.09 13.57
C PHE A 121 10.28 -2.99 12.36
N GLN A 122 9.29 -2.65 11.53
CA GLN A 122 8.97 -3.41 10.32
C GLN A 122 10.12 -3.46 9.32
N LEU A 123 10.88 -2.37 9.20
CA LEU A 123 12.06 -2.30 8.33
C LEU A 123 13.20 -3.18 8.86
N ILE A 124 13.47 -3.14 10.17
CA ILE A 124 14.48 -3.98 10.83
C ILE A 124 14.12 -5.46 10.65
N LEU A 125 12.86 -5.84 10.88
CA LEU A 125 12.40 -7.20 10.63
C LEU A 125 12.59 -7.60 9.16
N ALA A 126 12.33 -6.69 8.21
CA ALA A 126 12.54 -6.95 6.79
C ALA A 126 14.00 -7.27 6.45
N PHE A 127 14.98 -6.73 7.20
CA PHE A 127 16.39 -7.06 7.03
C PHE A 127 16.83 -8.34 7.75
N ILE A 128 16.33 -8.58 8.97
CA ILE A 128 16.84 -9.64 9.85
C ILE A 128 16.16 -10.99 9.60
N VAL A 129 14.85 -10.98 9.39
CA VAL A 129 14.07 -12.22 9.35
C VAL A 129 14.39 -13.00 8.08
N PRO A 130 14.70 -14.30 8.15
CA PRO A 130 14.98 -15.09 6.94
C PRO A 130 13.73 -15.20 6.06
N GLY A 131 13.91 -15.03 4.75
CA GLY A 131 12.85 -15.08 3.75
C GLY A 131 13.22 -15.88 2.51
N LYS A 132 12.20 -16.23 1.73
CA LYS A 132 12.42 -16.80 0.40
C LYS A 132 12.78 -15.69 -0.58
N LYS A 133 13.76 -15.95 -1.44
CA LYS A 133 14.08 -15.05 -2.55
C LYS A 133 13.23 -15.42 -3.74
N GLN A 134 12.40 -14.49 -4.21
CA GLN A 134 11.53 -14.66 -5.35
C GLN A 134 11.99 -13.75 -6.49
N ASN A 135 12.01 -14.27 -7.72
CA ASN A 135 12.28 -13.45 -8.90
C ASN A 135 10.98 -12.78 -9.34
N GLY A 136 10.99 -11.46 -9.49
CA GLY A 136 9.90 -10.74 -10.15
C GLY A 136 9.89 -10.96 -11.66
N LEU A 137 8.89 -10.38 -12.33
CA LEU A 137 8.81 -10.45 -13.79
C LEU A 137 9.94 -9.65 -14.47
N PRO A 138 10.36 -10.05 -15.68
CA PRO A 138 11.32 -9.28 -16.47
C PRO A 138 10.77 -7.89 -16.79
N VAL A 139 11.47 -6.84 -16.36
CA VAL A 139 11.01 -5.47 -16.52
C VAL A 139 11.51 -4.88 -17.85
N ALA A 140 10.59 -4.51 -18.75
CA ALA A 140 10.91 -3.96 -20.07
C ALA A 140 11.78 -2.69 -19.98
N SER A 141 11.39 -1.72 -19.14
CA SER A 141 12.15 -0.48 -18.87
C SER A 141 13.56 -0.69 -18.31
N LEU A 142 13.88 -1.89 -17.80
CA LEU A 142 15.21 -2.26 -17.30
C LEU A 142 15.91 -3.28 -18.22
N ASN A 143 15.63 -3.25 -19.53
CA ASN A 143 16.17 -4.19 -20.51
C ASN A 143 15.88 -5.66 -20.17
N TYR A 144 14.65 -5.94 -19.70
CA TYR A 144 14.20 -7.27 -19.26
C TYR A 144 15.01 -7.86 -18.10
N LYS A 145 15.63 -7.01 -17.28
CA LYS A 145 16.27 -7.46 -16.04
C LYS A 145 15.20 -7.95 -15.06
N THR A 146 15.42 -9.13 -14.48
CA THR A 146 14.61 -9.66 -13.39
C THR A 146 15.16 -9.18 -12.06
N LEU A 147 14.31 -8.55 -11.25
CA LEU A 147 14.65 -8.12 -9.90
C LEU A 147 14.37 -9.25 -8.90
N VAL A 148 15.28 -9.43 -7.94
CA VAL A 148 15.12 -10.44 -6.87
C VAL A 148 14.52 -9.76 -5.64
N TYR A 149 13.46 -10.33 -5.09
CA TYR A 149 12.71 -9.82 -3.95
C TYR A 149 12.87 -10.76 -2.76
N HIS A 150 13.05 -10.19 -1.58
CA HIS A 150 13.20 -10.94 -0.34
C HIS A 150 11.85 -11.01 0.38
N CYS A 151 11.17 -12.15 0.26
CA CYS A 151 9.83 -12.38 0.80
C CYS A 151 9.95 -13.01 2.21
N ASN A 152 9.80 -12.17 3.25
CA ASN A 152 9.81 -12.58 4.66
C ASN A 152 8.60 -12.03 5.46
N ALA A 153 7.52 -11.57 4.81
CA ALA A 153 6.36 -10.97 5.47
C ALA A 153 5.70 -11.94 6.46
N ILE A 154 5.57 -13.24 6.16
CA ILE A 154 5.04 -14.23 7.13
C ILE A 154 5.78 -14.14 8.46
N GLY A 155 7.11 -14.26 8.43
CA GLY A 155 7.91 -14.28 9.65
C GLY A 155 7.82 -12.96 10.40
N CYS A 156 7.89 -11.85 9.66
CA CYS A 156 7.77 -10.50 10.23
C CYS A 156 6.38 -10.27 10.85
N TRP A 157 5.33 -10.78 10.22
CA TRP A 157 3.95 -10.66 10.68
C TRP A 157 3.74 -11.40 12.01
N TYR A 158 4.14 -12.67 12.09
CA TYR A 158 4.01 -13.43 13.33
C TYR A 158 4.88 -12.87 14.46
N ILE A 159 6.10 -12.39 14.15
CA ILE A 159 6.92 -11.69 15.15
C ILE A 159 6.20 -10.43 15.63
N THR A 160 5.60 -9.65 14.72
CA THR A 160 4.83 -8.45 15.08
C THR A 160 3.65 -8.77 15.99
N LEU A 161 2.88 -9.82 15.68
CA LEU A 161 1.77 -10.28 16.52
C LEU A 161 2.23 -10.66 17.92
N VAL A 162 3.30 -11.44 18.03
CA VAL A 162 3.86 -11.86 19.32
C VAL A 162 4.39 -10.66 20.09
N THR A 163 5.12 -9.76 19.43
CA THR A 163 5.61 -8.52 20.04
C THR A 163 4.46 -7.65 20.53
N ALA A 164 3.40 -7.46 19.74
CA ALA A 164 2.22 -6.69 20.13
C ALA A 164 1.53 -7.30 21.37
N GLY A 165 1.41 -8.62 21.42
CA GLY A 165 0.86 -9.32 22.59
C GLY A 165 1.74 -9.17 23.85
N ILE A 166 3.06 -9.27 23.70
CA ILE A 166 4.02 -9.11 24.81
C ILE A 166 3.99 -7.69 25.35
N VAL A 167 4.09 -6.67 24.50
CA VAL A 167 4.13 -5.27 24.96
C VAL A 167 2.83 -4.85 25.64
N HIS A 168 1.70 -5.40 25.21
CA HIS A 168 0.42 -5.19 25.87
C HIS A 168 0.32 -5.93 27.21
N TYR A 169 0.73 -7.22 27.25
CA TYR A 169 0.66 -8.02 28.47
C TYR A 169 1.55 -7.51 29.61
N PHE A 170 2.71 -6.93 29.29
CA PHE A 170 3.63 -6.35 30.27
C PHE A 170 3.37 -4.85 30.54
N ASP A 171 2.27 -4.28 30.04
CA ASP A 171 1.93 -2.85 30.16
C ASP A 171 3.05 -1.90 29.70
N ILE A 172 3.93 -2.36 28.79
CA ILE A 172 5.01 -1.55 28.22
C ILE A 172 4.42 -0.53 27.24
N PHE A 173 3.39 -0.96 26.50
CA PHE A 173 2.66 -0.13 25.56
C PHE A 173 1.20 -0.55 25.55
N ASP A 174 0.32 0.36 26.00
CA ASP A 174 -1.11 0.13 25.96
C ASP A 174 -1.62 0.29 24.52
N LEU A 175 -2.05 -0.82 23.91
CA LEU A 175 -2.56 -0.84 22.54
C LEU A 175 -3.83 0.00 22.39
N THR A 176 -4.61 0.24 23.44
CA THR A 176 -5.82 1.11 23.36
C THR A 176 -5.48 2.56 23.03
N THR A 177 -4.27 3.02 23.40
CA THR A 177 -3.84 4.40 23.10
C THR A 177 -3.72 4.70 21.61
N VAL A 178 -3.64 3.66 20.75
CA VAL A 178 -3.62 3.80 19.29
C VAL A 178 -4.94 4.35 18.77
N ILE A 179 -6.09 3.83 19.21
CA ILE A 179 -7.39 4.34 18.77
C ILE A 179 -7.67 5.72 19.38
N ASP A 180 -7.26 5.96 20.63
CA ASP A 180 -7.41 7.26 21.29
C ASP A 180 -6.66 8.39 20.56
N ASN A 181 -5.52 8.06 19.95
CA ASN A 181 -4.66 8.98 19.21
C ASN A 181 -4.73 8.76 17.69
N PHE A 182 -5.86 8.30 17.18
CA PHE A 182 -6.03 8.04 15.75
C PHE A 182 -5.85 9.30 14.89
N GLY A 183 -6.43 10.43 15.30
CA GLY A 183 -6.29 11.72 14.59
C GLY A 183 -4.82 12.15 14.43
N PRO A 184 -4.04 12.24 15.52
CA PRO A 184 -2.61 12.53 15.45
C PRO A 184 -1.81 11.52 14.60
N LEU A 185 -2.11 10.21 14.70
CA LEU A 185 -1.44 9.18 13.91
C LEU A 185 -1.68 9.36 12.41
N MET A 186 -2.93 9.66 12.02
CA MET A 186 -3.29 9.95 10.64
C MET A 186 -2.48 11.14 10.10
N THR A 187 -2.39 12.24 10.84
CA THR A 187 -1.59 13.42 10.43
C THR A 187 -0.11 13.08 10.28
N VAL A 188 0.46 12.37 11.26
CA VAL A 188 1.86 11.93 11.21
C VAL A 188 2.12 11.07 9.98
N ALA A 189 1.21 10.14 9.68
CA ALA A 189 1.36 9.26 8.55
C ALA A 189 1.28 9.97 7.20
N MET A 190 0.39 10.96 7.07
CA MET A 190 0.36 11.81 5.88
C MET A 190 1.68 12.57 5.73
N ILE A 191 2.19 13.18 6.80
CA ILE A 191 3.49 13.88 6.79
C ILE A 191 4.61 12.93 6.37
N VAL A 192 4.64 11.72 6.92
CA VAL A 192 5.64 10.69 6.58
C VAL A 192 5.50 10.23 5.13
N GLY A 193 4.29 10.05 4.63
CA GLY A 193 4.04 9.73 3.22
C GLY A 193 4.61 10.80 2.28
N PHE A 194 4.32 12.08 2.55
CA PHE A 194 4.90 13.20 1.79
C PHE A 194 6.43 13.24 1.91
N ALA A 195 6.97 13.06 3.12
CA ALA A 195 8.40 13.08 3.37
C ALA A 195 9.13 11.95 2.64
N LEU A 196 8.58 10.74 2.65
CA LEU A 196 9.19 9.59 1.98
C LEU A 196 9.11 9.72 0.45
N THR A 197 7.97 10.16 -0.10
CA THR A 197 7.88 10.47 -1.54
C THR A 197 8.91 11.52 -1.93
N THR A 198 9.06 12.57 -1.13
CA THR A 198 10.05 13.63 -1.37
C THR A 198 11.48 13.07 -1.36
N ALA A 199 11.80 12.24 -0.36
CA ALA A 199 13.10 11.61 -0.23
C ALA A 199 13.41 10.66 -1.40
N VAL A 200 12.44 9.82 -1.80
CA VAL A 200 12.58 8.92 -2.94
C VAL A 200 12.73 9.71 -4.24
N TYR A 201 11.85 10.67 -4.52
CA TYR A 201 11.89 11.46 -5.75
C TYR A 201 13.23 12.18 -5.92
N PHE A 202 13.66 12.95 -4.92
CA PHE A 202 14.92 13.70 -5.02
C PHE A 202 16.14 12.78 -4.95
N GLY A 203 16.09 11.70 -4.17
CA GLY A 203 17.16 10.70 -4.17
C GLY A 203 17.30 10.02 -5.54
N SER A 204 16.20 9.70 -6.21
CA SER A 204 16.21 9.12 -7.55
C SER A 204 16.71 10.10 -8.61
N VAL A 205 16.24 11.35 -8.57
CA VAL A 205 16.61 12.37 -9.57
C VAL A 205 18.06 12.84 -9.41
N PHE A 206 18.52 13.11 -8.18
CA PHE A 206 19.85 13.68 -7.95
C PHE A 206 20.94 12.64 -7.69
N LEU A 207 20.61 11.54 -7.00
CA LEU A 207 21.58 10.52 -6.58
C LEU A 207 21.46 9.22 -7.38
N GLY A 208 20.48 9.11 -8.29
CA GLY A 208 20.20 7.86 -9.01
C GLY A 208 19.72 6.74 -8.09
N TRP A 209 19.15 7.07 -6.93
CA TRP A 209 18.68 6.09 -5.96
C TRP A 209 17.51 5.27 -6.52
N GLY A 210 17.66 3.94 -6.55
CA GLY A 210 16.64 3.06 -7.14
C GLY A 210 16.74 2.86 -8.65
N GLY A 211 17.79 3.40 -9.28
CA GLY A 211 18.01 3.31 -10.72
C GLY A 211 17.91 4.68 -11.41
N GLN A 212 18.18 4.69 -12.71
CA GLN A 212 18.00 5.90 -13.51
C GLN A 212 16.52 6.26 -13.59
N PRO A 213 16.16 7.56 -13.55
CA PRO A 213 14.79 7.98 -13.75
C PRO A 213 14.25 7.45 -15.09
N ILE A 214 13.12 6.77 -15.04
CA ILE A 214 12.48 6.20 -16.23
C ILE A 214 11.17 6.93 -16.52
N ARG A 215 10.84 7.09 -17.80
CA ARG A 215 9.52 7.59 -18.25
C ARG A 215 9.13 8.91 -17.57
N MET A 216 10.02 9.88 -17.60
CA MET A 216 9.80 11.22 -17.04
C MET A 216 9.02 12.07 -18.05
N SER A 217 8.02 12.81 -17.58
CA SER A 217 7.16 13.68 -18.40
C SER A 217 7.72 15.09 -18.59
N GLY A 218 8.69 15.49 -17.77
CA GLY A 218 9.28 16.83 -17.77
C GLY A 218 8.49 17.87 -16.95
N ASN A 219 7.35 17.49 -16.36
CA ASN A 219 6.62 18.30 -15.41
C ASN A 219 6.87 17.82 -13.98
N PHE A 220 7.41 18.69 -13.14
CA PHE A 220 7.77 18.36 -11.75
C PHE A 220 6.61 17.77 -10.94
N PHE A 221 5.42 18.37 -10.97
CA PHE A 221 4.30 17.92 -10.15
C PHE A 221 3.77 16.56 -10.61
N TYR A 222 3.71 16.34 -11.93
CA TYR A 222 3.31 15.07 -12.49
C TYR A 222 4.34 13.96 -12.20
N ASP A 223 5.63 14.26 -12.37
CA ASP A 223 6.71 13.31 -12.12
C ASP A 223 6.88 13.01 -10.62
N TYR A 224 6.60 13.98 -9.73
CA TYR A 224 6.54 13.76 -8.29
C TYR A 224 5.38 12.83 -7.91
N PHE A 225 4.22 12.98 -8.55
CA PHE A 225 3.06 12.15 -8.28
C PHE A 225 3.21 10.72 -8.77
N MET A 226 3.65 10.56 -10.02
CA MET A 226 3.86 9.25 -10.63
C MET A 226 5.13 8.58 -10.11
N GLY A 227 6.15 9.34 -9.72
CA GLY A 227 7.44 8.83 -9.26
C GLY A 227 8.54 8.90 -10.32
N ALA A 228 9.80 8.88 -9.87
CA ALA A 228 10.99 8.95 -10.74
C ALA A 228 11.67 7.59 -10.94
N ALA A 229 11.87 6.83 -9.85
CA ALA A 229 12.43 5.48 -9.91
C ALA A 229 11.35 4.40 -9.94
N LEU A 230 11.67 3.27 -10.57
CA LEU A 230 10.76 2.13 -10.59
C LEU A 230 10.70 1.43 -9.23
N ASN A 231 11.84 1.06 -8.66
CA ASN A 231 11.92 0.25 -7.44
C ASN A 231 13.11 0.71 -6.59
N PRO A 232 12.94 1.75 -5.75
CA PRO A 232 13.99 2.20 -4.84
C PRO A 232 14.26 1.15 -3.76
N ARG A 233 15.54 0.94 -3.43
CA ARG A 233 15.99 -0.12 -2.52
C ARG A 233 16.91 0.41 -1.44
N ILE A 234 16.76 -0.14 -0.24
CA ILE A 234 17.70 0.01 0.87
C ILE A 234 18.31 -1.36 1.12
N GLY A 235 19.57 -1.56 0.72
CA GLY A 235 20.24 -2.86 0.84
C GLY A 235 19.47 -3.97 0.11
N SER A 236 19.01 -4.98 0.86
CA SER A 236 18.21 -6.10 0.35
C SER A 236 16.70 -5.84 0.32
N VAL A 237 16.22 -4.77 0.96
CA VAL A 237 14.79 -4.46 1.07
C VAL A 237 14.38 -3.54 -0.06
N ASP A 238 13.34 -3.97 -0.78
CA ASP A 238 12.67 -3.15 -1.77
C ASP A 238 11.62 -2.28 -1.08
N LEU A 239 11.71 -0.96 -1.29
CA LEU A 239 10.86 -0.02 -0.57
C LEU A 239 9.40 -0.20 -0.95
N LYS A 240 9.07 -0.35 -2.24
CA LYS A 240 7.67 -0.54 -2.65
C LYS A 240 7.05 -1.76 -1.99
N MET A 241 7.76 -2.88 -2.05
CA MET A 241 7.29 -4.13 -1.44
C MET A 241 7.11 -3.99 0.08
N TRP A 242 8.00 -3.26 0.75
CA TRP A 242 7.88 -2.98 2.18
C TRP A 242 6.66 -2.09 2.48
N GLN A 243 6.45 -1.05 1.67
CA GLN A 243 5.33 -0.13 1.79
C GLN A 243 3.98 -0.80 1.49
N GLU A 244 3.91 -1.66 0.49
CA GLU A 244 2.65 -2.27 0.02
C GLU A 244 2.13 -3.34 0.98
N VAL A 245 3.02 -4.11 1.61
CA VAL A 245 2.62 -5.30 2.39
C VAL A 245 2.66 -5.07 3.90
N ARG A 246 3.61 -4.29 4.40
CA ARG A 246 3.87 -4.27 5.85
C ARG A 246 3.18 -3.12 6.52
N ILE A 247 3.45 -1.91 6.09
CA ILE A 247 2.96 -0.72 6.80
C ILE A 247 1.44 -0.64 6.84
N PRO A 248 0.71 -0.60 5.70
CA PRO A 248 -0.73 -0.39 5.70
C PRO A 248 -1.48 -1.50 6.43
N TRP A 249 -1.15 -2.75 6.11
CA TRP A 249 -1.90 -3.89 6.60
C TRP A 249 -1.62 -4.19 8.07
N VAL A 250 -0.35 -4.06 8.53
CA VAL A 250 -0.02 -4.21 9.95
C VAL A 250 -0.71 -3.12 10.75
N LEU A 251 -0.67 -1.87 10.26
CA LEU A 251 -1.29 -0.75 10.97
C LEU A 251 -2.81 -0.89 11.03
N LEU A 252 -3.46 -1.28 9.93
CA LEU A 252 -4.89 -1.57 9.90
C LEU A 252 -5.29 -2.63 10.92
N PHE A 253 -4.53 -3.73 11.01
CA PHE A 253 -4.80 -4.74 12.02
C PHE A 253 -4.61 -4.20 13.45
N LEU A 254 -3.54 -3.43 13.71
CA LEU A 254 -3.25 -2.90 15.04
C LEU A 254 -4.32 -1.91 15.50
N ILE A 255 -4.88 -1.11 14.60
CA ILE A 255 -5.99 -0.21 14.92
C ILE A 255 -7.27 -1.02 15.18
N ALA A 256 -7.56 -2.06 14.38
CA ALA A 256 -8.73 -2.91 14.60
C ALA A 256 -8.65 -3.64 15.95
N LEU A 257 -7.45 -4.10 16.30
CA LEU A 257 -7.14 -4.71 17.60
C LEU A 257 -7.30 -3.69 18.73
N SER A 258 -6.76 -2.49 18.56
CA SER A 258 -6.90 -1.37 19.51
C SER A 258 -8.35 -1.03 19.78
N ALA A 259 -9.16 -0.84 18.73
CA ALA A 259 -10.59 -0.56 18.84
C ALA A 259 -11.37 -1.71 19.51
N THR A 260 -10.95 -2.96 19.28
CA THR A 260 -11.56 -4.13 19.94
C THR A 260 -11.25 -4.17 21.43
N LEU A 261 -10.00 -3.87 21.82
CA LEU A 261 -9.60 -3.78 23.23
C LEU A 261 -10.32 -2.63 23.93
N GLU A 262 -10.46 -1.48 23.25
CA GLU A 262 -11.18 -0.33 23.81
C GLU A 262 -12.66 -0.62 24.02
N GLN A 263 -13.30 -1.26 23.03
CA GLN A 263 -14.69 -1.71 23.19
C GLN A 263 -14.82 -2.68 24.37
N TYR A 264 -13.91 -3.65 24.49
CA TYR A 264 -13.93 -4.58 25.62
C TYR A 264 -13.77 -3.86 26.97
N ARG A 265 -12.96 -2.79 27.03
CA ARG A 265 -12.78 -1.96 28.23
C ARG A 265 -14.03 -1.17 28.59
N GLU A 266 -14.72 -0.59 27.62
CA GLU A 266 -15.91 0.25 27.85
C GLU A 266 -17.16 -0.55 28.22
N ILE A 267 -17.45 -1.63 27.49
CA ILE A 267 -18.72 -2.38 27.63
C ILE A 267 -18.55 -3.77 28.26
N GLY A 268 -17.32 -4.23 28.51
CA GLY A 268 -17.02 -5.52 29.15
C GLY A 268 -17.15 -6.75 28.25
N TYR A 269 -17.48 -6.57 26.97
CA TYR A 269 -17.56 -7.64 25.96
C TYR A 269 -17.26 -7.09 24.56
N VAL A 270 -16.97 -7.97 23.60
CA VAL A 270 -16.76 -7.60 22.19
C VAL A 270 -18.02 -7.90 21.39
N THR A 271 -18.52 -6.91 20.65
CA THR A 271 -19.67 -7.07 19.75
C THR A 271 -19.32 -7.96 18.56
N ALA A 272 -20.32 -8.65 18.00
CA ALA A 272 -20.12 -9.51 16.83
C ALA A 272 -19.54 -8.75 15.63
N ASN A 273 -19.95 -7.49 15.43
CA ASN A 273 -19.46 -6.65 14.35
C ASN A 273 -17.97 -6.32 14.52
N MET A 274 -17.53 -5.94 15.72
CA MET A 274 -16.10 -5.68 15.97
C MET A 274 -15.26 -6.95 15.89
N ALA A 275 -15.76 -8.08 16.41
CA ALA A 275 -15.08 -9.36 16.26
C ALA A 275 -14.93 -9.77 14.79
N PHE A 276 -15.95 -9.52 13.97
CA PHE A 276 -15.88 -9.73 12.53
C PHE A 276 -14.84 -8.84 11.86
N MET A 277 -14.81 -7.54 12.18
CA MET A 277 -13.82 -6.61 11.62
C MET A 277 -12.39 -7.02 11.99
N LEU A 278 -12.14 -7.36 13.25
CA LEU A 278 -10.84 -7.85 13.70
C LEU A 278 -10.45 -9.16 12.99
N LEU A 279 -11.39 -10.10 12.84
CA LEU A 279 -11.12 -11.35 12.13
C LEU A 279 -10.83 -11.09 10.64
N ALA A 280 -11.59 -10.20 10.00
CA ALA A 280 -11.42 -9.87 8.58
C ALA A 280 -10.05 -9.23 8.32
N THR A 281 -9.65 -8.24 9.12
CA THR A 281 -8.32 -7.60 8.98
C THR A 281 -7.20 -8.58 9.30
N ALA A 282 -7.36 -9.44 10.30
CA ALA A 282 -6.39 -10.49 10.65
C ALA A 282 -6.21 -11.53 9.54
N LEU A 283 -7.32 -12.00 8.94
CA LEU A 283 -7.27 -12.94 7.82
C LEU A 283 -6.67 -12.30 6.58
N TYR A 284 -7.01 -11.04 6.32
CA TYR A 284 -6.52 -10.31 5.16
C TYR A 284 -5.01 -10.14 5.19
N ILE A 285 -4.45 -9.58 6.26
CA ILE A 285 -2.99 -9.42 6.36
C ILE A 285 -2.26 -10.77 6.36
N ASN A 286 -2.83 -11.80 6.99
CA ASN A 286 -2.25 -13.14 6.97
C ASN A 286 -2.23 -13.73 5.55
N ALA A 287 -3.28 -13.48 4.75
CA ALA A 287 -3.31 -13.86 3.35
C ALA A 287 -2.28 -13.08 2.53
N CYS A 288 -2.17 -11.76 2.70
CA CYS A 288 -1.16 -10.93 2.04
C CYS A 288 0.27 -11.36 2.40
N ALA A 289 0.53 -11.64 3.67
CA ALA A 289 1.84 -12.10 4.12
C ALA A 289 2.18 -13.47 3.51
N LYS A 290 1.21 -14.40 3.41
CA LYS A 290 1.40 -15.71 2.77
C LYS A 290 1.54 -15.63 1.26
N GLY A 291 0.83 -14.72 0.62
CA GLY A 291 0.85 -14.47 -0.82
C GLY A 291 1.94 -13.49 -1.27
N GLU A 292 2.87 -13.09 -0.39
CA GLU A 292 3.88 -12.07 -0.68
C GLU A 292 4.72 -12.41 -1.93
N GLU A 293 4.92 -13.70 -2.23
CA GLU A 293 5.64 -14.17 -3.42
C GLU A 293 4.94 -13.84 -4.75
N MET A 294 3.64 -13.53 -4.73
CA MET A 294 2.87 -13.15 -5.92
C MET A 294 2.93 -11.63 -6.17
N ILE A 295 3.29 -10.84 -5.18
CA ILE A 295 3.30 -9.37 -5.26
C ILE A 295 4.34 -8.84 -6.25
N PRO A 296 5.57 -9.41 -6.37
CA PRO A 296 6.50 -9.03 -7.43
C PRO A 296 6.00 -9.20 -8.87
N THR A 297 4.83 -9.82 -9.07
CA THR A 297 4.20 -10.01 -10.38
C THR A 297 3.08 -9.00 -10.68
N THR A 298 2.77 -8.10 -9.75
CA THR A 298 1.71 -7.09 -9.90
C THR A 298 2.15 -5.91 -10.76
N MET A 299 1.18 -5.16 -11.28
CA MET A 299 1.43 -3.95 -12.09
C MET A 299 2.19 -2.88 -11.30
N ASP A 300 1.87 -2.73 -10.01
CA ASP A 300 2.47 -1.75 -9.10
C ASP A 300 4.00 -1.92 -8.97
N MET A 301 4.46 -3.18 -9.02
CA MET A 301 5.88 -3.54 -8.91
C MET A 301 6.64 -3.46 -10.25
N ILE A 302 5.95 -3.74 -11.36
CA ILE A 302 6.59 -3.88 -12.69
C ILE A 302 6.52 -2.58 -13.48
N HIS A 303 5.37 -1.91 -13.45
CA HIS A 303 5.02 -0.83 -14.36
C HIS A 303 4.81 0.50 -13.67
N GLU A 304 4.25 0.58 -12.47
CA GLU A 304 4.14 1.87 -11.79
C GLU A 304 5.50 2.32 -11.23
N LYS A 305 5.72 3.61 -11.03
CA LYS A 305 6.94 4.14 -10.39
C LYS A 305 6.64 4.44 -8.92
N ASP A 306 7.66 4.48 -8.06
CA ASP A 306 7.47 4.82 -6.64
C ASP A 306 7.32 6.33 -6.53
N GLY A 307 6.08 6.80 -6.48
CA GLY A 307 5.72 8.21 -6.42
C GLY A 307 4.68 8.49 -5.34
N PHE A 308 4.21 9.74 -5.27
CA PHE A 308 3.23 10.15 -4.27
C PHE A 308 2.02 9.24 -4.24
N MET A 309 1.50 8.86 -5.41
CA MET A 309 0.28 8.05 -5.50
C MET A 309 0.41 6.73 -4.72
N LEU A 310 1.49 5.98 -4.95
CA LEU A 310 1.70 4.68 -4.33
C LEU A 310 2.11 4.83 -2.85
N THR A 311 3.09 5.70 -2.58
CA THR A 311 3.60 5.91 -1.23
C THR A 311 2.52 6.48 -0.31
N PHE A 312 1.80 7.53 -0.71
CA PHE A 312 0.78 8.15 0.13
C PHE A 312 -0.35 7.19 0.46
N TRP A 313 -0.82 6.40 -0.51
CA TRP A 313 -1.88 5.42 -0.26
C TRP A 313 -1.44 4.34 0.71
N ASN A 314 -0.24 3.79 0.52
CA ASN A 314 0.31 2.75 1.38
C ASN A 314 0.58 3.25 2.82
N PHE A 315 0.99 4.51 3.00
CA PHE A 315 1.28 5.06 4.34
C PHE A 315 0.10 5.69 5.05
N ALA A 316 -0.88 6.20 4.33
CA ALA A 316 -1.94 7.01 4.93
C ALA A 316 -3.33 6.48 4.56
N GLY A 317 -3.57 6.20 3.28
CA GLY A 317 -4.93 5.96 2.80
C GLY A 317 -5.56 4.64 3.28
N VAL A 318 -4.82 3.52 3.27
CA VAL A 318 -5.42 2.18 3.44
C VAL A 318 -6.11 1.99 4.79
N TYR A 319 -5.50 2.38 5.91
CA TYR A 319 -6.08 2.13 7.23
C TYR A 319 -7.01 3.24 7.71
N VAL A 320 -6.86 4.47 7.19
CA VAL A 320 -7.74 5.57 7.60
C VAL A 320 -9.17 5.38 7.09
N LEU A 321 -9.34 4.73 5.93
CA LEU A 321 -10.64 4.58 5.27
C LEU A 321 -11.35 3.26 5.57
N VAL A 322 -10.69 2.31 6.24
CA VAL A 322 -11.24 0.96 6.46
C VAL A 322 -11.81 0.79 7.89
N GLU A 323 -11.66 1.78 8.76
CA GLU A 323 -12.01 1.64 10.18
C GLU A 323 -13.35 2.31 10.56
N ARG A 324 -14.21 1.55 11.25
CA ARG A 324 -15.59 1.82 11.72
C ARG A 324 -16.70 1.87 10.65
N SER A 325 -17.09 0.68 10.19
CA SER A 325 -18.49 0.37 9.84
C SER A 325 -19.10 -0.55 10.88
#